data_AF-A0AAW2S516-F1
#
_entry.id   AF-A0AAW2S516-F1
#
_cell.length_a   1.000
_cell.length_b   1.000
_cell.length_c   1.000
_cell.angle_alpha   90.00
_cell.angle_beta   90.00
_cell.angle_gamma   90.00
#
_symmetry.space_group_name_H-M   'P 1'
#
loop_
_entity.id
_entity.type
_entity.pdbx_description
1 polymer ?
#
loop_
_entity_poly.entity_id
_entity_poly.type
_entity_poly.pdbx_seq_one_letter_code
_entity_poly.pdbx_strand_id
1 'polypeptide(L)'
;MKKAKCYNCQKMGHFARECTEPKKGSSRIRRLPSSANMQPYIAMGNGAQEEVLRIGSYQLKLSTGRELLLSDVQYAPNIRYWKT
;
A
#
# COMPACT_ATOMS: atom_id res chain seq x y z
N MET A 1 12.15 -3.96 33.21
CA MET A 1 12.56 -2.90 32.25
C MET A 1 12.16 -3.32 30.85
N LYS A 2 11.19 -2.64 30.23
CA LYS A 2 10.60 -3.11 28.96
C LYS A 2 11.55 -2.81 27.79
N LYS A 3 12.37 -3.78 27.40
CA LYS A 3 13.17 -3.74 26.15
C LYS A 3 12.26 -4.01 24.95
N ALA A 4 11.31 -3.12 24.68
CA ALA A 4 10.51 -3.19 23.47
C ALA A 4 11.30 -2.66 22.28
N LYS A 5 11.20 -3.33 21.13
CA LYS A 5 11.64 -2.78 19.86
C LYS A 5 10.56 -1.82 19.37
N CYS A 6 10.93 -0.57 19.14
CA CYS A 6 10.04 0.43 18.59
C CYS A 6 9.70 0.08 17.14
N TYR A 7 8.42 -0.09 16.81
CA TYR A 7 7.98 -0.39 15.44
C TYR A 7 8.05 0.81 14.49
N ASN A 8 8.24 2.03 15.01
CA ASN A 8 8.37 3.24 14.19
C ASN A 8 9.81 3.41 13.67
N CYS A 9 10.79 3.40 14.56
CA CYS A 9 12.20 3.64 14.23
C CYS A 9 13.11 2.41 14.29
N GLN A 10 12.59 1.26 14.71
CA GLN A 10 13.31 -0.01 14.85
C GLN A 10 14.39 -0.05 15.93
N LYS A 11 14.55 1.01 16.74
CA LYS A 11 15.45 1.07 17.90
C LYS A 11 14.84 0.37 19.13
N MET A 12 15.68 -0.08 20.05
CA MET A 12 15.22 -0.70 21.31
C MET A 12 15.04 0.34 22.42
N GLY A 13 14.26 -0.02 23.44
CA GLY A 13 14.19 0.72 24.72
C GLY A 13 12.90 1.52 24.94
N HIS A 14 12.01 1.60 23.94
CA HIS A 14 10.72 2.27 24.04
C HIS A 14 9.68 1.61 23.12
N PHE A 15 8.39 1.79 23.39
CA PHE A 15 7.34 1.37 22.46
C PHE A 15 7.12 2.42 21.36
N ALA A 16 6.53 2.02 20.23
CA ALA A 16 6.21 2.93 19.13
C ALA A 16 5.33 4.14 19.53
N ARG A 17 4.57 4.00 20.63
CA ARG A 17 3.71 5.04 21.22
C ARG A 17 4.52 6.16 21.88
N GLU A 18 5.74 5.85 22.29
CA GLU A 18 6.68 6.72 22.99
C GLU A 18 7.81 7.21 22.06
N CYS A 19 7.73 6.89 20.77
CA CYS A 19 8.74 7.28 19.80
C CYS A 19 8.61 8.76 19.44
N THR A 20 9.72 9.50 19.53
CA THR A 20 9.78 10.93 19.19
C THR A 20 10.05 11.19 17.70
N GLU A 21 10.45 10.18 16.94
CA GLU A 21 10.62 10.28 15.48
C GLU A 21 9.26 10.40 14.78
N PRO A 22 9.17 11.11 13.63
CA PRO A 22 7.93 11.19 12.86
C PRO A 22 7.41 9.79 12.52
N LYS A 23 6.08 9.62 12.56
CA LYS A 23 5.45 8.33 12.28
C LYS A 23 5.74 7.92 10.84
N LYS A 24 6.62 6.93 10.64
CA LYS A 24 6.77 6.26 9.36
C LYS A 24 5.46 5.51 9.14
N GLY A 25 4.71 5.92 8.12
CA GLY A 25 3.46 5.28 7.74
C GLY A 25 3.70 3.78 7.71
N SER A 26 3.08 3.05 8.64
CA SER A 26 3.11 1.60 8.63
C SER A 26 2.33 1.22 7.40
N SER A 27 3.02 1.04 6.28
CA SER A 27 2.53 0.32 5.12
C SER A 27 2.24 -1.08 5.62
N ARG A 28 1.06 -1.25 6.24
CA ARG A 28 0.41 -2.54 6.39
C ARG A 28 0.18 -2.98 4.96
N ILE A 29 1.19 -3.60 4.36
CA ILE A 29 0.97 -4.57 3.29
C ILE A 29 0.04 -5.57 3.96
N ARG A 30 -1.27 -5.42 3.77
CA ARG A 30 -2.23 -6.46 4.12
C ARG A 30 -1.68 -7.66 3.37
N ARG A 31 -1.12 -8.65 4.09
CA ARG A 31 -0.86 -9.95 3.46
C ARG A 31 -2.22 -10.41 2.99
N LEU A 32 -2.42 -10.44 1.67
CA LEU A 32 -3.57 -11.08 1.07
C LEU A 32 -3.63 -12.50 1.65
N PRO A 33 -4.83 -13.01 2.00
CA PRO A 33 -4.94 -14.38 2.47
C PRO A 33 -4.32 -15.31 1.41
N SER A 34 -3.41 -16.19 1.82
CA SER A 34 -2.75 -17.21 1.00
C SER A 34 -3.72 -18.29 0.48
N SER A 35 -4.96 -17.94 0.12
CA SER A 35 -5.86 -18.86 -0.59
C SER A 35 -5.59 -18.73 -2.08
N ALA A 36 -4.73 -19.62 -2.55
CA ALA A 36 -3.85 -19.51 -3.70
C ALA A 36 -4.49 -19.44 -5.10
N ASN A 37 -5.77 -19.10 -5.31
CA ASN A 37 -6.37 -19.22 -6.67
C ASN A 37 -7.47 -18.20 -7.05
N MET A 38 -7.51 -17.01 -6.46
CA MET A 38 -8.27 -15.89 -7.05
C MET A 38 -7.33 -14.73 -7.26
N GLN A 39 -6.64 -14.71 -8.41
CA GLN A 39 -6.03 -13.48 -8.90
C GLN A 39 -7.17 -12.46 -9.06
N PRO A 40 -7.16 -11.36 -8.30
CA PRO A 40 -8.20 -10.35 -8.47
C PRO A 40 -8.06 -9.76 -9.88
N TYR A 41 -9.17 -9.61 -10.60
CA TYR A 41 -9.19 -8.91 -11.88
C TYR A 41 -10.07 -7.66 -11.77
N ILE A 42 -9.78 -6.64 -12.56
CA ILE A 42 -10.62 -5.45 -12.72
C ILE A 42 -11.52 -5.68 -13.93
N ALA A 43 -12.83 -5.63 -13.72
CA ALA A 43 -13.82 -5.59 -14.81
C ALA A 43 -14.08 -4.14 -15.23
N MET A 44 -13.92 -3.82 -16.51
CA MET A 44 -13.99 -2.45 -17.04
C MET A 44 -15.38 -2.04 -17.55
N GLY A 45 -16.40 -2.90 -17.40
CA GLY A 45 -17.79 -2.60 -17.78
C GLY A 45 -18.10 -2.66 -19.29
N ASN A 46 -17.10 -2.91 -20.13
CA ASN A 46 -17.22 -3.10 -21.59
C ASN A 46 -16.88 -4.55 -22.00
N GLY A 47 -16.98 -5.50 -21.08
CA GLY A 47 -16.58 -6.90 -21.27
C GLY A 47 -15.08 -7.15 -21.20
N ALA A 48 -14.23 -6.11 -21.15
CA ALA A 48 -12.81 -6.28 -20.90
C ALA A 48 -12.52 -6.50 -19.41
N GLN A 49 -11.51 -7.32 -19.15
CA GLN A 49 -10.96 -7.59 -17.81
C GLN A 49 -9.44 -7.50 -17.84
N GLU A 50 -8.84 -7.18 -16.69
CA GLU A 50 -7.38 -7.13 -16.52
C GLU A 50 -6.97 -7.68 -15.15
N GLU A 51 -5.82 -8.36 -15.09
CA GLU A 51 -5.31 -8.98 -13.87
C GLU A 51 -4.63 -7.98 -12.92
N VAL A 52 -5.11 -7.94 -11.68
CA VAL A 52 -4.48 -7.16 -10.60
C VAL A 52 -3.30 -7.93 -10.04
N LEU A 53 -2.10 -7.55 -10.51
CA LEU A 53 -0.85 -8.16 -10.06
C LEU A 53 -0.50 -7.85 -8.60
N ARG A 54 -0.98 -6.72 -8.06
CA ARG A 54 -0.70 -6.31 -6.67
C ARG A 54 -1.77 -5.38 -6.11
N ILE A 55 -1.99 -5.46 -4.79
CA ILE A 55 -2.73 -4.45 -4.01
C ILE A 55 -1.82 -3.89 -2.92
N GLY A 56 -1.79 -2.57 -2.74
CA GLY A 56 -0.89 -1.96 -1.76
C GLY A 56 -1.15 -0.47 -1.48
N SER A 57 -0.22 0.15 -0.77
CA SER A 57 -0.24 1.59 -0.53
C SER A 57 0.63 2.31 -1.55
N TYR A 58 0.15 3.45 -2.06
CA TYR A 58 0.86 4.27 -3.04
C TYR A 58 0.98 5.71 -2.56
N GLN A 59 2.19 6.28 -2.61
CA GLN A 59 2.43 7.70 -2.30
C GLN A 59 2.32 8.52 -3.58
N LEU A 60 1.19 9.21 -3.76
CA LEU A 60 0.96 10.11 -4.88
C LEU A 60 1.49 11.51 -4.55
N LYS A 61 2.42 12.00 -5.36
CA LYS A 61 2.92 13.38 -5.29
C LYS A 61 2.09 14.26 -6.22
N LEU A 62 1.46 15.29 -5.66
CA LEU A 62 0.65 16.25 -6.42
C LEU A 62 1.51 17.42 -6.91
N SER A 63 1.06 18.10 -7.97
CA SER A 63 1.72 19.32 -8.51
C SER A 63 1.79 20.47 -7.50
N THR A 64 0.90 20.47 -6.50
CA THR A 64 0.90 21.44 -5.39
C THR A 64 1.99 21.19 -4.34
N GLY A 65 2.79 20.13 -4.50
CA GLY A 65 3.82 19.72 -3.54
C GLY A 65 3.31 18.91 -2.33
N ARG A 66 1.99 18.66 -2.24
CA ARG A 66 1.40 17.79 -1.21
C ARG A 66 1.54 16.32 -1.60
N GLU A 67 1.74 15.47 -0.60
CA GLU A 67 1.79 14.01 -0.76
C GLU A 67 0.51 13.36 -0.21
N LEU A 68 -0.11 12.48 -1.00
CA LEU A 68 -1.26 11.68 -0.58
C LEU A 68 -0.85 10.21 -0.46
N LEU A 69 -1.11 9.60 0.70
CA LEU A 69 -0.96 8.16 0.88
C LEU A 69 -2.28 7.47 0.54
N LEU A 70 -2.33 6.83 -0.62
CA LEU A 70 -3.44 6.00 -1.05
C LEU A 70 -3.26 4.60 -0.45
N SER A 71 -4.33 4.03 0.11
CA SER A 71 -4.35 2.66 0.63
C SER A 71 -5.23 1.78 -0.25
N ASP A 72 -4.97 0.47 -0.24
CA ASP A 72 -5.72 -0.53 -1.00
C ASP A 72 -5.77 -0.24 -2.52
N VAL A 73 -4.68 0.32 -3.08
CA VAL A 73 -4.51 0.62 -4.51
C VAL A 73 -4.21 -0.65 -5.29
N GLN A 74 -4.95 -0.89 -6.36
CA GLN A 74 -4.79 -2.02 -7.27
C GLN A 74 -3.82 -1.67 -8.42
N TYR A 75 -2.80 -2.49 -8.63
CA TYR A 75 -1.83 -2.35 -9.72
C TYR A 75 -2.19 -3.28 -10.87
N ALA A 76 -2.45 -2.64 -12.01
CA ALA A 76 -3.09 -3.21 -13.20
C ALA A 76 -2.40 -2.65 -14.47
N PRO A 77 -1.21 -3.15 -14.82
CA PRO A 77 -0.33 -2.51 -15.81
C PRO A 77 -0.84 -2.57 -17.25
N ASN A 78 -1.76 -3.48 -17.57
CA ASN A 78 -2.19 -3.70 -18.95
C ASN A 78 -3.45 -2.93 -19.32
N ILE A 79 -3.96 -2.07 -18.43
CA ILE A 79 -5.05 -1.15 -18.73
C ILE A 79 -4.55 -0.12 -19.75
N ARG A 80 -4.86 -0.36 -21.02
CA ARG A 80 -4.61 0.58 -22.11
C ARG A 80 -5.74 1.60 -22.15
N TYR A 81 -5.41 2.86 -21.97
CA TYR A 81 -6.30 3.93 -22.41
C TYR A 81 -6.24 3.98 -23.94
N TRP A 82 -7.38 4.18 -24.58
CA TRP A 82 -7.40 4.49 -26.00
C TRP A 82 -6.77 5.88 -26.16
N LYS A 83 -5.70 5.98 -26.96
CA LYS A 83 -5.29 7.26 -27.55
C LYS A 83 -6.10 7.41 -28.83
N THR A 84 -7.06 8.33 -28.85
CA THR A 84 -7.51 8.97 -30.10
C THR A 84 -6.40 9.82 -30.68
#